data_AF-A0A9D8DBB1-F1
#
_entry.id   AF-A0A9D8DBB1-F1
#
_cell.length_a   1.000
_cell.length_b   1.000
_cell.length_c   1.000
_cell.angle_alpha   90.00
_cell.angle_beta   90.00
_cell.angle_gamma   90.00
#
_symmetry.space_group_name_H-M   'P 1'
#
loop_
_entity.id
_entity.type
_entity.pdbx_description
1 polymer ?
#
loop_
_entity_poly.entity_id
_entity_poly.type
_entity_poly.pdbx_seq_one_letter_code
_entity_poly.pdbx_strand_id
1 'polypeptide(L)' 'MDRIRFVPDDLEPVGGVIVGGFVLHARGKTTGIETEQRAFGVIVMRDGKLFSVAVYPTLESARAAAESVD' A
#
# COMPACT_ATOMS: atom_id res chain seq x y z
N MET A 1 9.68 0.35 -20.26
CA MET A 1 9.41 0.90 -18.91
C MET A 1 8.77 -0.21 -18.11
N ASP A 2 9.54 -0.84 -17.22
CA ASP A 2 9.03 -1.88 -16.32
C ASP A 2 8.13 -1.18 -15.30
N ARG A 3 6.82 -1.19 -15.55
CA ARG A 3 5.87 -0.44 -14.72
C ARG A 3 5.56 -1.26 -13.48
N ILE A 4 6.03 -0.77 -12.33
CA ILE A 4 5.45 -1.14 -11.05
C ILE A 4 4.05 -0.51 -11.02
N ARG A 5 3.02 -1.32 -10.82
CA ARG A 5 1.62 -0.86 -10.75
C ARG A 5 1.03 -1.28 -9.41
N PHE A 6 0.50 -0.30 -8.69
CA PHE A 6 -0.32 -0.52 -7.51
C PHE A 6 -1.79 -0.39 -7.91
N VAL A 7 -2.57 -1.42 -7.64
CA VAL A 7 -4.03 -1.41 -7.81
C VAL A 7 -4.64 -1.40 -6.41
N PRO A 8 -5.25 -0.28 -5.96
CA PRO A 8 -5.93 -0.26 -4.67
C PRO A 8 -7.14 -1.20 -4.72
N ASP A 9 -7.38 -1.87 -3.59
CA ASP A 9 -8.57 -2.67 -3.31
C ASP A 9 -9.48 -1.85 -2.37
N ASP A 10 -9.98 -2.43 -1.29
CA ASP A 10 -10.66 -1.70 -0.24
C ASP A 10 -9.72 -0.74 0.50
N LEU A 11 -10.10 0.54 0.52
CA LEU A 11 -9.44 1.62 1.26
C LEU A 11 -10.45 2.23 2.25
N GLU A 12 -10.04 2.39 3.50
CA GLU A 12 -10.84 2.99 4.56
C GLU A 12 -10.05 4.10 5.29
N PRO A 13 -10.68 5.23 5.61
CA PRO A 13 -10.05 6.22 6.48
C PRO A 13 -10.03 5.71 7.93
N VAL A 14 -8.90 5.87 8.61
CA VAL A 14 -8.73 5.55 10.04
C VAL A 14 -7.96 6.70 10.68
N GLY A 15 -8.63 7.50 11.53
CA GLY A 15 -8.03 8.71 12.10
C GLY A 15 -7.57 9.69 11.01
N GLY A 16 -6.29 10.08 11.06
CA GLY A 16 -5.65 10.96 10.07
C GLY A 16 -5.04 10.26 8.86
N VAL A 17 -5.20 8.94 8.72
CA VAL A 17 -4.57 8.13 7.67
C VAL A 17 -5.59 7.30 6.88
N ILE A 18 -5.13 6.69 5.80
CA ILE A 18 -5.90 5.73 5.00
C ILE A 18 -5.27 4.35 5.20
N VAL A 19 -6.10 3.36 5.51
CA VAL A 19 -5.70 1.94 5.61
C VAL A 19 -6.37 1.17 4.49
N GLY A 20 -5.68 0.19 3.89
CA GLY A 20 -6.34 -0.65 2.92
C GLY A 20 -5.45 -1.59 2.13
N GLY A 21 -6.06 -2.46 1.33
CA GLY A 21 -5.38 -3.42 0.50
C GLY A 21 -4.90 -2.83 -0.83
N PHE A 22 -3.82 -3.37 -1.37
CA PHE A 22 -3.44 -3.15 -2.76
C PHE A 22 -2.77 -4.39 -3.34
N VAL A 23 -2.91 -4.52 -4.66
CA VAL A 23 -2.19 -5.52 -5.45
C VAL A 23 -1.04 -4.82 -6.18
N LEU A 24 0.17 -5.30 -5.91
CA LEU A 24 1.39 -4.90 -6.57
C LEU A 24 1.65 -5.83 -7.75
N HIS A 25 1.68 -5.26 -8.95
CA HIS A 25 2.19 -5.93 -10.14
C HIS A 25 3.56 -5.36 -10.48
N ALA A 26 4.53 -6.24 -10.65
CA ALA A 26 5.88 -5.87 -11.05
C ALA A 26 6.45 -6.88 -12.04
N ARG A 27 7.39 -6.41 -12.85
CA ARG A 27 8.18 -7.25 -13.75
C ARG A 27 9.66 -7.04 -13.46
N GLY A 28 10.38 -8.12 -13.19
CA GLY A 28 11.82 -8.07 -12.97
C GLY A 28 12.54 -7.60 -14.23
N LYS A 29 13.28 -6.49 -14.15
CA LYS A 29 13.97 -5.89 -15.30
C LYS A 29 14.97 -6.85 -15.98
N THR A 30 15.70 -7.63 -15.19
CA THR A 30 16.72 -8.57 -15.69
C THR A 30 16.14 -9.92 -16.07
N THR A 31 15.19 -10.42 -15.28
CA THR A 31 14.66 -11.79 -15.41
C THR A 31 13.43 -11.86 -16.31
N GLY A 32 12.75 -10.74 -16.51
CA GLY A 32 11.46 -10.68 -17.18
C GLY A 32 10.31 -11.33 -16.41
N ILE A 33 10.55 -11.86 -15.21
CA ILE A 33 9.54 -12.56 -14.40
C ILE A 33 8.48 -11.57 -13.94
N GLU A 34 7.22 -11.93 -14.15
CA GLU A 34 6.07 -11.19 -13.63
C GLU A 34 5.75 -11.69 -12.22
N THR A 35 5.48 -10.75 -11.32
CA THR A 35 5.15 -11.02 -9.93
C THR A 35 3.88 -10.27 -9.56
N GLU A 36 3.02 -10.93 -8.79
CA GLU A 36 1.90 -10.32 -8.12
C GLU A 36 2.06 -10.48 -6.61
N GLN A 37 1.82 -9.40 -5.87
CA GLN A 37 1.81 -9.45 -4.41
C GLN A 37 0.63 -8.66 -3.87
N ARG A 38 -0.19 -9.31 -3.04
CA ARG A 38 -1.18 -8.62 -2.21
C ARG A 38 -0.49 -8.09 -0.95
N ALA A 39 -0.72 -6.83 -0.64
CA ALA A 39 -0.24 -6.21 0.59
C ALA A 39 -1.24 -5.19 1.13
N PHE A 40 -1.03 -4.74 2.35
CA PHE A 40 -1.87 -3.78 3.04
C PHE A 40 -1.05 -2.54 3.40
N GLY A 41 -1.63 -1.36 3.26
CA GLY A 41 -0.95 -0.09 3.42
C GLY A 41 -1.53 0.74 4.56
N VAL A 42 -0.66 1.48 5.23
CA VAL A 42 -1.04 2.72 5.95
C VAL A 42 -0.49 3.88 5.12
N ILE A 43 -1.39 4.72 4.62
CA ILE A 43 -1.10 5.80 3.67
C ILE A 43 -1.38 7.13 4.36
N VAL A 44 -0.35 7.97 4.42
CA VAL A 44 -0.48 9.35 4.90
C VAL A 44 -0.63 10.26 3.69
N MET A 45 -1.71 11.03 3.67
CA MET A 45 -1.96 12.04 2.64
C MET A 45 -1.78 13.44 3.22
N ARG A 46 -1.14 14.34 2.49
CA ARG A 46 -1.05 15.78 2.82
C ARG A 46 -1.32 16.60 1.56
N ASP A 47 -2.21 17.58 1.65
CA ASP A 47 -2.61 18.44 0.52
C ASP A 47 -2.98 17.66 -0.77
N GLY A 48 -3.72 16.56 -0.58
CA GLY A 48 -4.15 15.68 -1.69
C GLY A 48 -3.04 14.84 -2.31
N LYS A 49 -1.84 14.81 -1.71
CA LYS A 49 -0.67 14.06 -2.19
C LYS A 49 -0.28 12.97 -1.21
N LEU A 50 0.23 11.86 -1.74
CA LEU A 50 0.82 10.80 -0.93
C LEU A 50 2.11 11.32 -0.29
N PHE A 51 2.12 11.38 1.04
CA PHE A 51 3.27 11.82 1.84
C PHE A 51 4.11 10.64 2.32
N SER A 52 3.47 9.55 2.75
CA SER A 52 4.13 8.32 3.19
C SER A 52 3.25 7.09 2.95
N VAL A 53 3.90 5.94 2.76
CA VAL A 53 3.26 4.63 2.73
C VAL A 53 4.10 3.61 3.51
N ALA A 54 3.47 2.90 4.43
CA ALA A 54 4.03 1.73 5.09
C ALA A 54 3.25 0.49 4.67
N VAL A 55 3.96 -0.60 4.38
CA VAL A 55 3.37 -1.83 3.80
C VAL A 55 3.46 -2.98 4.78
N TYR A 56 2.36 -3.70 4.93
CA TYR A 56 2.15 -4.76 5.89
C TYR A 56 1.61 -6.03 5.20
N PRO A 57 1.93 -7.22 5.74
CA PRO A 57 1.49 -8.48 5.15
C PRO A 57 0.00 -8.78 5.42
N THR A 58 -0.62 -8.18 6.43
CA THR A 58 -2.03 -8.41 6.79
C THR A 58 -2.77 -7.11 7.06
N LEU A 59 -4.09 -7.10 6.83
CA LEU A 59 -4.94 -5.94 7.14
C LEU A 59 -4.91 -5.61 8.63
N GLU A 60 -4.90 -6.62 9.49
CA GLU A 60 -4.85 -6.46 10.95
C GLU A 60 -3.58 -5.72 11.40
N SER A 61 -2.42 -6.09 10.86
CA SER A 61 -1.17 -5.40 11.19
C SER A 61 -1.13 -3.96 10.67
N ALA A 62 -1.74 -3.68 9.51
CA ALA A 62 -1.90 -2.32 9.02
C ALA A 62 -2.83 -1.48 9.90
N ARG A 63 -3.97 -2.03 10.34
CA ARG A 63 -4.93 -1.36 11.23
C ARG A 63 -4.30 -1.03 12.59
N ALA A 64 -3.64 -2.00 13.22
CA ALA A 64 -2.95 -1.78 14.48
C ALA A 64 -1.85 -0.70 14.38
N ALA A 65 -1.13 -0.67 13.26
CA ALA A 65 -0.16 0.38 13.00
C ALA A 65 -0.82 1.77 12.81
N ALA A 66 -1.96 1.83 12.12
CA ALA A 66 -2.68 3.08 11.88
C ALA A 66 -3.21 3.71 13.18
N GLU A 67 -3.66 2.90 14.14
CA GLU A 67 -4.07 3.36 15.47
C GLU A 67 -2.92 4.00 16.28
N SER A 68 -1.68 3.71 15.89
CA SER A 68 -0.48 4.28 16.51
C SER A 68 0.04 5.53 15.79
N VAL A 69 -0.61 5.96 14.70
CA VAL A 69 -0.27 7.18 13.96
C VAL A 69 -1.14 8.32 14.51
N ASP A 70 -0.56 9.12 15.40
CA ASP A 70 -1.15 10.36 15.94
C ASP A 70 -1.50 11.38 14.84
#